data_AF-A0A257S0W0-F1
#
_entry.id   AF-A0A257S0W0-F1
#
_cell.length_a   1.000
_cell.length_b   1.000
_cell.length_c   1.000
_cell.angle_alpha   90.00
_cell.angle_beta   90.00
_cell.angle_gamma   90.00
#
_symmetry.space_group_name_H-M   'P 1'
#
loop_
_entity.id
_entity.type
_entity.pdbx_description
1 polymer ?
#
loop_
_entity_poly.entity_id
_entity_poly.type
_entity_poly.pdbx_seq_one_letter_code
_entity_poly.pdbx_strand_id
1 'polypeptide(L)'
;INTNQSLTQLLQLTQAGDLTQASAMLGSKVTATSSQLPLQNGTGTLNFNAPTSGPVAIAVYNSAGQQILDSAINATAGSNSWTWNGKDASGTQMPDGAYNVAVVEGGANGATTTLPFTITGTATGVTSSTNSVSLQLGNVAIPFTAVTNVTK
;
A
#
# COMPACT_ATOMS: atom_id res chain seq x y z
N ILE A 1 7.53 11.94 -39.94
CA ILE A 1 7.72 12.89 -38.81
C ILE A 1 6.43 13.07 -37.99
N ASN A 2 5.22 13.00 -38.58
CA ASN A 2 3.95 13.14 -37.85
C ASN A 2 3.61 12.02 -36.83
N THR A 3 4.16 10.82 -37.00
CA THR A 3 3.88 9.67 -36.12
C THR A 3 4.23 9.96 -34.65
N ASN A 4 5.36 10.63 -34.39
CA ASN A 4 5.78 10.95 -33.03
C ASN A 4 4.88 12.00 -32.35
N GLN A 5 4.30 12.93 -33.11
CA GLN A 5 3.36 13.93 -32.59
C GLN A 5 2.02 13.28 -32.21
N SER A 6 1.51 12.37 -33.04
CA SER A 6 0.28 11.62 -32.75
C SER A 6 0.44 10.69 -31.55
N LEU A 7 1.60 10.01 -31.40
CA LEU A 7 1.89 9.23 -30.19
C LEU A 7 1.92 10.11 -28.94
N THR A 8 2.54 11.29 -29.02
CA THR A 8 2.62 12.23 -27.89
C THR A 8 1.23 12.72 -27.48
N GLN A 9 0.37 13.10 -28.45
CA GLN A 9 -1.01 13.51 -28.18
C GLN A 9 -1.85 12.38 -27.59
N LEU A 10 -1.69 11.14 -28.08
CA LEU A 10 -2.39 9.99 -27.53
C LEU A 10 -1.99 9.73 -26.07
N LEU A 11 -0.70 9.80 -25.74
CA LEU A 11 -0.23 9.66 -24.36
C LEU A 11 -0.82 10.73 -23.44
N GLN A 12 -0.89 11.99 -23.90
CA GLN A 12 -1.51 13.08 -23.14
C GLN A 12 -3.00 12.85 -22.90
N LEU A 13 -3.73 12.36 -23.91
CA LEU A 13 -5.16 12.04 -23.77
C LEU A 13 -5.40 10.87 -22.81
N THR A 14 -4.58 9.81 -22.89
CA THR A 14 -4.65 8.69 -21.95
C THR A 14 -4.37 9.18 -20.52
N GLN A 15 -3.35 10.00 -20.33
CA GLN A 15 -3.01 10.55 -19.02
C GLN A 15 -4.13 11.43 -18.45
N ALA A 16 -4.78 12.26 -19.28
CA ALA A 16 -5.92 13.06 -18.84
C ALA A 16 -7.11 12.18 -18.41
N GLY A 17 -7.32 11.04 -19.09
CA GLY A 17 -8.28 10.02 -18.69
C GLY A 17 -7.97 9.41 -17.33
N ASP A 18 -6.72 8.98 -17.12
CA ASP A 18 -6.26 8.42 -15.84
C ASP A 18 -6.37 9.42 -14.69
N LEU A 19 -6.02 10.69 -14.94
CA LEU A 19 -6.16 11.77 -13.97
C LEU A 19 -7.63 11.98 -13.57
N THR A 20 -8.54 11.93 -14.53
CA THR A 20 -9.99 12.06 -14.28
C THR A 20 -10.51 10.89 -13.42
N GLN A 21 -10.11 9.67 -13.76
CA GLN A 21 -10.49 8.47 -13.00
C GLN A 21 -9.92 8.48 -11.58
N ALA A 22 -8.63 8.80 -11.43
CA ALA A 22 -7.98 8.94 -10.14
C ALA A 22 -8.64 10.03 -9.28
N SER A 23 -9.02 11.16 -9.89
CA SER A 23 -9.69 12.26 -9.19
C SER A 23 -11.06 11.85 -8.64
N ALA A 24 -11.77 10.96 -9.35
CA ALA A 24 -13.04 10.42 -8.88
C ALA A 24 -12.89 9.45 -7.68
N MET A 25 -11.69 8.94 -7.43
CA MET A 25 -11.39 8.07 -6.29
C MET A 25 -11.11 8.85 -5.00
N LEU A 26 -10.90 10.17 -5.07
CA LEU A 26 -10.66 11.00 -3.89
C LEU A 26 -11.76 10.84 -2.84
N GLY A 27 -11.35 10.70 -1.59
CA GLY A 27 -12.22 10.41 -0.45
C GLY A 27 -12.69 8.95 -0.35
N SER A 28 -12.50 8.13 -1.38
CA SER A 28 -12.85 6.70 -1.34
C SER A 28 -11.74 5.87 -0.68
N LYS A 29 -12.08 4.69 -0.18
CA LYS A 29 -11.10 3.68 0.25
C LYS A 29 -10.55 2.97 -0.98
N VAL A 30 -9.23 2.88 -1.06
CA VAL A 30 -8.50 2.28 -2.17
C VAL A 30 -7.65 1.16 -1.62
N THR A 31 -7.70 0.00 -2.28
CA THR A 31 -6.75 -1.09 -2.07
C THR A 31 -5.77 -1.13 -3.23
N ALA A 32 -4.48 -1.25 -2.92
CA ALA A 32 -3.42 -1.25 -3.91
C ALA A 32 -2.20 -2.06 -3.48
N THR A 33 -1.40 -2.48 -4.45
CA THR A 33 -0.08 -3.07 -4.18
C THR A 33 0.92 -1.96 -3.85
N SER A 34 1.64 -2.11 -2.73
CA SER A 34 2.61 -1.13 -2.23
C SER A 34 3.65 -1.81 -1.34
N SER A 35 4.86 -1.27 -1.29
CA SER A 35 5.88 -1.62 -0.27
C SER A 35 5.73 -0.80 1.02
N GLN A 36 4.91 0.26 0.98
CA GLN A 36 4.67 1.18 2.09
C GLN A 36 3.22 1.10 2.55
N LEU A 37 3.05 1.01 3.87
CA LEU A 37 1.79 1.12 4.58
C LEU A 37 1.52 2.59 4.93
N PRO A 38 0.42 3.19 4.44
CA PRO A 38 -0.01 4.48 4.92
C PRO A 38 -0.60 4.34 6.33
N LEU A 39 -0.10 5.15 7.26
CA LEU A 39 -0.76 5.41 8.53
C LEU A 39 -1.61 6.67 8.37
N GLN A 40 -2.92 6.53 8.52
CA GLN A 40 -3.89 7.61 8.37
C GLN A 40 -4.86 7.58 9.54
N ASN A 41 -5.10 8.75 10.15
CA ASN A 41 -5.94 8.89 11.33
C ASN A 41 -5.52 7.92 12.45
N GLY A 42 -4.21 7.67 12.59
CA GLY A 42 -3.64 6.77 13.59
C GLY A 42 -3.81 5.27 13.29
N THR A 43 -4.27 4.87 12.11
CA THR A 43 -4.43 3.44 11.74
C THR A 43 -3.89 3.12 10.35
N GLY A 44 -3.36 1.91 10.18
CA GLY A 44 -2.89 1.42 8.88
C GLY A 44 -3.35 -0.02 8.66
N THR A 45 -3.83 -0.34 7.46
CA THR A 45 -4.34 -1.69 7.15
C THR A 45 -3.62 -2.27 5.93
N LEU A 46 -3.19 -3.53 6.06
CA LEU A 46 -2.70 -4.34 4.96
C LEU A 46 -3.46 -5.67 4.88
N ASN A 47 -3.44 -6.26 3.69
CA ASN A 47 -4.05 -7.56 3.41
C ASN A 47 -3.04 -8.43 2.68
N PHE A 48 -2.93 -9.68 3.08
CA PHE A 48 -2.00 -10.65 2.49
C PHE A 48 -2.68 -12.00 2.31
N ASN A 49 -2.09 -12.87 1.49
CA ASN A 49 -2.55 -14.24 1.31
C ASN A 49 -1.52 -15.20 1.92
N ALA A 50 -1.96 -16.06 2.83
CA ALA A 50 -1.13 -17.10 3.43
C ALA A 50 -1.41 -18.44 2.73
N PRO A 51 -0.39 -19.16 2.23
CA PRO A 51 -0.58 -20.46 1.58
C PRO A 51 -1.10 -21.52 2.56
N THR A 52 -0.72 -21.45 3.83
CA THR A 52 -1.21 -22.34 4.89
C THR A 52 -1.64 -21.55 6.12
N SER A 53 -2.33 -22.21 7.05
CA SER A 53 -2.58 -21.62 8.37
C SER A 53 -1.35 -21.73 9.24
N GLY A 54 -0.97 -20.65 9.93
CA GLY A 54 0.21 -20.67 10.79
C GLY A 54 0.68 -19.30 11.27
N PRO A 55 1.82 -19.26 11.97
CA PRO A 55 2.39 -18.02 12.47
C PRO A 55 2.94 -17.15 11.33
N VAL A 56 2.54 -15.88 11.35
CA VAL A 56 3.04 -14.83 10.46
C VAL A 56 3.59 -13.70 11.31
N ALA A 57 4.82 -13.30 11.04
CA ALA A 57 5.48 -12.14 11.64
C ALA A 57 5.30 -10.93 10.72
N ILE A 58 4.99 -9.78 11.33
CA ILE A 58 4.79 -8.50 10.67
C ILE A 58 5.66 -7.47 11.36
N ALA A 59 6.65 -6.96 10.64
CA ALA A 59 7.55 -5.93 11.14
C ALA A 59 7.26 -4.59 10.46
N VAL A 60 7.17 -3.51 11.24
CA VAL A 60 6.96 -2.14 10.75
C VAL A 60 8.21 -1.32 10.99
N TYR A 61 8.63 -0.58 9.97
CA TYR A 61 9.81 0.27 10.00
C TYR A 61 9.46 1.72 9.69
N ASN A 62 10.10 2.64 10.40
CA ASN A 62 10.00 4.07 10.12
C ASN A 62 10.83 4.47 8.88
N SER A 63 10.80 5.76 8.52
CA SER A 63 11.56 6.31 7.38
C SER A 63 13.08 6.24 7.53
N ALA A 64 13.59 6.10 8.76
CA ALA A 64 15.01 5.89 9.05
C ALA A 64 15.43 4.41 8.95
N GLY A 65 14.50 3.51 8.62
CA GLY A 65 14.75 2.06 8.55
C GLY A 65 14.81 1.37 9.91
N GLN A 66 14.42 2.06 10.99
CA GLN A 66 14.36 1.46 12.32
C GLN A 66 13.06 0.68 12.48
N GLN A 67 13.16 -0.56 12.98
CA GLN A 67 11.99 -1.35 13.34
C GLN A 67 11.34 -0.75 14.59
N ILE A 68 10.08 -0.36 14.46
CA ILE A 68 9.30 0.29 15.53
C ILE A 68 8.22 -0.64 16.10
N LEU A 69 7.85 -1.68 15.36
CA LEU A 69 6.90 -2.68 15.79
C LEU A 69 7.29 -4.05 15.26
N ASP A 70 7.11 -5.05 16.10
CA ASP A 70 7.08 -6.47 15.74
C ASP A 70 5.74 -7.04 16.21
N SER A 71 5.02 -7.72 15.31
CA SER A 71 3.72 -8.29 15.57
C SER A 71 3.66 -9.71 15.03
N ALA A 72 3.28 -10.67 15.86
CA ALA A 72 3.03 -12.04 15.44
C ALA A 72 1.52 -12.32 15.47
N ILE A 73 0.99 -12.87 14.37
CA ILE A 73 -0.41 -13.32 14.27
C ILE A 73 -0.46 -14.76 13.80
N ASN A 74 -1.56 -15.45 14.10
CA ASN A 74 -1.86 -16.74 13.48
C ASN A 74 -2.79 -16.49 12.28
N ALA A 75 -2.25 -16.62 11.07
CA ALA A 75 -3.00 -16.49 9.83
C ALA A 75 -3.81 -17.76 9.56
N THR A 76 -4.95 -17.58 8.90
CA THR A 76 -5.69 -18.69 8.26
C THR A 76 -5.18 -18.87 6.82
N ALA A 77 -5.24 -20.08 6.28
CA ALA A 77 -4.94 -20.28 4.85
C ALA A 77 -5.89 -19.42 4.00
N GLY A 78 -5.36 -18.74 2.98
CA GLY A 78 -6.08 -17.78 2.15
C GLY A 78 -5.89 -16.33 2.59
N SER A 79 -6.92 -15.51 2.37
CA SER A 79 -6.84 -14.06 2.59
C SER A 79 -6.91 -13.69 4.07
N ASN A 80 -6.00 -12.82 4.49
CA ASN A 80 -5.91 -12.28 5.84
C ASN A 80 -5.79 -10.76 5.80
N SER A 81 -6.27 -10.10 6.86
CA SER A 81 -6.13 -8.65 7.05
C SER A 81 -5.47 -8.39 8.39
N TRP A 82 -4.54 -7.43 8.41
CA TRP A 82 -3.90 -6.95 9.62
C TRP A 82 -4.02 -5.43 9.69
N THR A 83 -4.43 -4.94 10.86
CA THR A 83 -4.56 -3.51 11.13
C THR A 83 -3.63 -3.11 12.26
N TRP A 84 -2.76 -2.16 11.95
CA TRP A 84 -1.93 -1.46 12.91
C TRP A 84 -2.72 -0.31 13.54
N ASN A 85 -2.65 -0.19 14.86
CA ASN A 85 -3.22 0.91 15.63
C ASN A 85 -2.31 2.16 15.69
N GLY A 86 -1.27 2.21 14.86
CA GLY A 86 -0.35 3.35 14.79
C GLY A 86 0.58 3.49 15.99
N LYS A 87 0.65 2.51 16.91
CA LYS A 87 1.55 2.57 18.07
C LYS A 87 2.82 1.75 17.86
N ASP A 88 3.94 2.26 18.36
CA ASP A 88 5.18 1.49 18.43
C ASP A 88 5.14 0.44 19.56
N ALA A 89 6.22 -0.33 19.71
CA ALA A 89 6.37 -1.33 20.76
C ALA A 89 6.33 -0.77 22.20
N SER A 90 6.55 0.54 22.39
CA SER A 90 6.44 1.21 23.69
C SER A 90 5.02 1.71 23.98
N GLY A 91 4.10 1.60 23.02
CA GLY A 91 2.74 2.14 23.09
C GLY A 91 2.63 3.62 22.70
N THR A 92 3.72 4.22 22.19
CA THR A 92 3.73 5.61 21.72
C THR A 92 3.01 5.71 20.38
N GLN A 93 2.12 6.70 20.24
CA GLN A 93 1.43 6.97 18.98
C GLN A 93 2.42 7.53 17.95
N MET A 94 2.52 6.86 16.82
CA MET A 94 3.30 7.30 15.68
C MET A 94 2.51 8.30 14.83
N PRO A 95 3.18 9.30 14.22
CA PRO A 95 2.53 10.27 13.36
C PRO A 95 2.05 9.63 12.06
N ASP A 96 0.95 10.13 11.52
CA ASP A 96 0.48 9.75 10.18
C ASP A 96 1.61 9.93 9.15
N GLY A 97 1.76 8.96 8.26
CA GLY A 97 2.95 8.87 7.41
C GLY A 97 3.06 7.58 6.62
N ALA A 98 4.18 7.43 5.91
CA ALA A 98 4.52 6.23 5.15
C ALA A 98 5.47 5.35 5.97
N TYR A 99 5.12 4.08 6.12
CA TYR A 99 5.90 3.10 6.88
C TYR A 99 6.23 1.89 6.01
N ASN A 100 7.44 1.36 6.11
CA ASN A 100 7.78 0.13 5.40
C ASN A 100 7.32 -1.07 6.21
N VAL A 101 6.81 -2.10 5.55
CA VAL A 101 6.31 -3.31 6.22
C VAL A 101 6.90 -4.55 5.58
N ALA A 102 7.29 -5.52 6.41
CA ALA A 102 7.63 -6.86 5.99
C ALA A 102 6.63 -7.85 6.60
N VAL A 103 6.06 -8.73 5.77
CA VAL A 103 5.17 -9.82 6.19
C VAL A 103 5.86 -11.13 5.87
N VAL A 104 6.07 -11.96 6.88
CA VAL A 104 6.86 -13.18 6.78
C VAL A 104 6.12 -14.33 7.43
N GLU A 105 5.89 -15.39 6.66
CA GLU A 105 5.35 -16.65 7.17
C GLU A 105 6.49 -17.55 7.66
N GLY A 106 6.28 -18.18 8.83
CA GLY A 106 7.16 -19.22 9.35
C GLY A 106 6.85 -20.58 8.72
N GLY A 107 7.86 -21.21 8.12
CA GLY A 107 7.80 -22.56 7.58
C GLY A 107 8.39 -23.63 8.50
N ALA A 108 8.29 -24.88 8.09
CA ALA A 108 8.93 -26.00 8.78
C ALA A 108 10.46 -25.80 8.82
N ASN A 109 11.09 -26.22 9.93
CA ASN A 109 12.53 -26.16 10.15
C ASN A 109 13.16 -24.75 10.18
N GLY A 110 12.36 -23.72 10.48
CA GLY A 110 12.86 -22.35 10.61
C GLY A 110 13.07 -21.62 9.28
N ALA A 111 12.65 -22.20 8.14
CA ALA A 111 12.56 -21.50 6.88
C ALA A 111 11.50 -20.39 6.96
N THR A 112 11.72 -19.27 6.28
CA THR A 112 10.78 -18.14 6.25
C THR A 112 10.46 -17.75 4.82
N THR A 113 9.19 -17.43 4.57
CA THR A 113 8.71 -16.99 3.25
C THR A 113 8.15 -15.58 3.35
N THR A 114 8.65 -14.65 2.54
CA THR A 114 8.05 -13.31 2.43
C THR A 114 6.72 -13.39 1.69
N LEU A 115 5.66 -12.85 2.29
CA LEU A 115 4.35 -12.78 1.69
C LEU A 115 4.13 -11.41 1.03
N PRO A 116 3.71 -11.35 -0.23
CA PRO A 116 3.25 -10.09 -0.83
C PRO A 116 1.97 -9.63 -0.15
N PHE A 117 1.79 -8.32 -0.08
CA PHE A 117 0.60 -7.72 0.52
C PHE A 117 0.08 -6.56 -0.33
N THR A 118 -1.17 -6.21 -0.07
CA THR A 118 -1.80 -4.98 -0.53
C THR A 118 -2.11 -4.11 0.68
N ILE A 119 -2.21 -2.81 0.48
CA ILE A 119 -2.57 -1.86 1.53
C ILE A 119 -3.93 -1.25 1.24
N THR A 120 -4.62 -0.82 2.28
CA THR A 120 -5.89 -0.10 2.18
C THR A 120 -5.74 1.27 2.84
N GLY A 121 -6.11 2.32 2.12
CA GLY A 121 -6.10 3.69 2.64
C GLY A 121 -7.13 4.56 1.93
N THR A 122 -7.43 5.71 2.49
CA THR A 122 -8.29 6.71 1.84
C THR A 122 -7.46 7.56 0.88
N ALA A 123 -7.96 7.74 -0.34
CA ALA A 123 -7.32 8.62 -1.32
C ALA A 123 -7.50 10.08 -0.93
N THR A 124 -6.38 10.77 -0.70
CA THR A 124 -6.34 12.17 -0.24
C THR A 124 -5.91 13.14 -1.33
N GLY A 125 -5.30 12.64 -2.40
CA GLY A 125 -4.82 13.48 -3.49
C GLY A 125 -4.51 12.69 -4.76
N VAL A 126 -4.31 13.41 -5.86
CA VAL A 126 -3.81 12.87 -7.12
C VAL A 126 -2.71 13.78 -7.61
N THR A 127 -1.63 13.17 -8.08
CA THR A 127 -0.50 13.86 -8.68
C THR A 127 -0.25 13.31 -10.06
N SER A 128 -0.07 14.19 -11.04
CA SER A 128 0.42 13.83 -12.37
C SER A 128 1.87 14.27 -12.54
N SER A 129 2.66 13.44 -13.20
CA SER A 129 4.00 13.73 -13.70
C SER A 129 4.04 13.46 -15.20
N THR A 130 5.13 13.83 -15.87
CA THR A 130 5.22 13.89 -17.35
C THR A 130 4.75 12.62 -18.07
N ASN A 131 4.74 11.44 -17.43
CA ASN A 131 4.18 10.21 -18.00
C ASN A 131 3.52 9.27 -16.97
N SER A 132 3.04 9.78 -15.83
CA SER A 132 2.43 8.94 -14.80
C SER A 132 1.38 9.68 -13.99
N VAL A 133 0.35 8.95 -13.57
CA VAL A 133 -0.64 9.40 -12.60
C VAL A 133 -0.47 8.56 -11.34
N SER A 134 -0.46 9.20 -10.18
CA SER A 134 -0.38 8.53 -8.89
C SER A 134 -1.45 9.07 -7.95
N LEU A 135 -2.10 8.15 -7.23
CA LEU A 135 -2.95 8.48 -6.10
C LEU A 135 -2.09 8.67 -4.86
N GLN A 136 -2.49 9.61 -4.01
CA GLN A 136 -1.91 9.81 -2.70
C GLN A 136 -2.84 9.17 -1.66
N LEU A 137 -2.30 8.23 -0.88
CA LEU A 137 -2.94 7.70 0.32
C LEU A 137 -2.23 8.33 1.53
N GLY A 138 -2.57 9.59 1.83
CA GLY A 138 -1.83 10.39 2.80
C GLY A 138 -0.43 10.69 2.26
N ASN A 139 0.60 10.16 2.91
CA ASN A 139 2.00 10.33 2.54
C ASN A 139 2.55 9.23 1.63
N VAL A 140 1.74 8.24 1.25
CA VAL A 140 2.13 7.16 0.34
C VAL A 140 1.62 7.46 -1.06
N ALA A 141 2.54 7.54 -2.03
CA ALA A 141 2.22 7.67 -3.44
C ALA A 141 2.06 6.29 -4.09
N ILE A 142 0.88 6.03 -4.66
CA ILE A 142 0.52 4.78 -5.31
C ILE A 142 0.32 5.05 -6.81
N PRO A 143 1.06 4.36 -7.70
CA PRO A 143 0.79 4.44 -9.13
C PRO A 143 -0.67 4.06 -9.42
N PHE A 144 -1.35 4.80 -10.30
CA PHE A 144 -2.74 4.52 -10.67
C PHE A 144 -2.94 3.04 -11.10
N THR A 145 -1.94 2.49 -11.78
CA THR A 145 -1.91 1.10 -12.26
C THR A 145 -1.76 0.05 -11.16
N ALA A 146 -1.39 0.44 -9.94
CA ALA A 146 -1.26 -0.47 -8.79
C ALA A 146 -2.55 -0.58 -7.97
N VAL A 147 -3.58 0.22 -8.30
CA VAL A 147 -4.91 0.15 -7.67
C VAL A 147 -5.61 -1.13 -8.10
N THR A 148 -6.08 -1.91 -7.13
CA THR A 148 -6.77 -3.19 -7.37
C THR A 148 -8.25 -3.15 -7.04
N ASN A 149 -8.67 -2.27 -6.11
CA ASN A 149 -10.07 -2.14 -5.73
C ASN A 149 -10.36 -0.74 -5.16
N VAL A 150 -11.60 -0.26 -5.35
CA VAL A 150 -12.09 1.01 -4.79
C VAL A 150 -13.47 0.80 -4.16
N THR A 151 -13.64 1.27 -2.93
CA THR A 151 -14.92 1.23 -2.19
C THR A 151 -15.25 2.59 -1.58
N LYS A 152 -16.54 2.94 -1.54
CA LYS A 152 -17.04 4.16 -0.91
C LYS A 152 -17.63 3.87 0.46
#